data_AF-A0AAN9A907-F1
#
_entry.id   AF-A0AAN9A907-F1
#
_cell.length_a   1.000
_cell.length_b   1.000
_cell.length_c   1.000
_cell.angle_alpha   90.00
_cell.angle_beta   90.00
_cell.angle_gamma   90.00
#
_symmetry.space_group_name_H-M   'P 1'
#
loop_
_entity.id
_entity.type
_entity.pdbx_description
1 polymer ?
#
loop_
_entity_poly.entity_id
_entity_poly.type
_entity_poly.pdbx_seq_one_letter_code
_entity_poly.pdbx_strand_id
1 'polypeptide(L)'
;MKNIDYFQSNYVFIFIGLVVYCLITSPLLFLIVSLSLGGCYLVSLKNVDRKLVIGGREVSVGHQFLLIGILSLPLFYWAGAGSVLFWVLGATFFVICIHATFYNIENVVGSDEDPFEEPAIQEV
;
A
#
# COMPACT_ATOMS: atom_id res chain seq x y z
N MET A 1 16.76 13.29 10.40
CA MET A 1 16.00 12.10 9.96
C MET A 1 15.00 11.61 11.02
N LYS A 2 14.35 12.48 11.81
CA LYS A 2 13.46 12.05 12.93
C LYS A 2 11.96 11.96 12.57
N ASN A 3 11.48 12.71 11.58
CA ASN A 3 10.06 12.68 11.18
C ASN A 3 9.63 11.36 10.53
N ILE A 4 10.52 10.72 9.76
CA ILE A 4 10.20 9.47 9.05
C ILE A 4 9.97 8.33 10.05
N ASP A 5 10.76 8.24 11.12
CA ASP A 5 10.58 7.21 12.16
C ASP A 5 9.36 7.49 13.05
N TYR A 6 9.07 8.76 13.37
CA TYR A 6 7.95 9.11 14.25
C TYR A 6 6.57 8.92 13.58
N PHE A 7 6.45 9.20 12.28
CA PHE A 7 5.18 9.09 11.54
C PHE A 7 5.12 7.89 10.58
N GLN A 8 6.12 7.01 10.62
CA GLN A 8 6.24 5.82 9.78
C GLN A 8 4.95 4.99 9.77
N SER A 9 4.37 4.76 10.96
CA SER A 9 3.14 4.00 11.13
C SER A 9 1.93 4.67 10.47
N ASN A 10 1.83 6.00 10.51
CA ASN A 10 0.73 6.74 9.90
C ASN A 10 0.83 6.69 8.35
N TYR A 11 2.04 6.84 7.80
CA TYR A 11 2.26 6.70 6.36
C TYR A 11 1.97 5.29 5.85
N VAL A 12 2.37 4.25 6.59
CA VAL A 12 2.07 2.86 6.26
C VAL A 12 0.56 2.58 6.36
N PHE A 13 -0.12 3.11 7.38
CA PHE A 13 -1.55 2.93 7.56
C PHE A 13 -2.36 3.54 6.40
N ILE A 14 -2.05 4.78 6.02
CA ILE A 14 -2.68 5.46 4.89
C ILE A 14 -2.38 4.70 3.58
N PHE A 15 -1.14 4.25 3.38
CA PHE A 15 -0.76 3.46 2.21
C PHE A 15 -1.58 2.16 2.10
N ILE A 16 -1.70 1.38 3.18
CA ILE A 16 -2.50 0.15 3.20
C ILE A 16 -3.99 0.47 2.96
N GLY A 17 -4.52 1.51 3.61
CA GLY A 17 -5.91 1.94 3.43
C GLY A 17 -6.23 2.31 1.99
N LEU A 18 -5.34 3.02 1.31
CA LEU A 18 -5.51 3.41 -0.10
C LEU A 18 -5.36 2.24 -1.08
N VAL A 19 -4.49 1.26 -0.79
CA VAL A 19 -4.43 0.01 -1.54
C VAL A 19 -5.76 -0.75 -1.43
N VAL A 20 -6.30 -0.92 -0.22
CA VAL A 20 -7.59 -1.60 0.01
C VAL A 20 -8.74 -0.84 -0.65
N TYR A 21 -8.79 0.48 -0.50
CA TYR A 21 -9.80 1.32 -1.12
C TYR A 21 -9.85 1.17 -2.64
N CYS A 22 -8.69 1.12 -3.31
CA CYS A 22 -8.67 0.95 -4.77
C CYS A 22 -8.95 -0.46 -5.26
N LEU A 23 -8.63 -1.48 -4.47
CA LEU A 23 -9.11 -2.83 -4.75
C LEU A 23 -10.65 -2.87 -4.69
N ILE A 24 -11.28 -2.25 -3.69
CA ILE A 24 -12.74 -2.26 -3.56
C ILE A 24 -13.43 -1.41 -4.64
N THR A 25 -12.85 -0.26 -4.99
CA THR A 25 -13.46 0.69 -5.94
C THR A 25 -13.39 0.19 -7.40
N SER A 26 -12.43 -0.69 -7.73
CA SER A 26 -12.26 -1.22 -9.09
C SER A 26 -12.58 -2.72 -9.16
N PRO A 27 -13.82 -3.11 -9.52
CA PRO A 27 -14.27 -4.50 -9.47
C PRO A 27 -13.49 -5.43 -10.41
N LEU A 28 -13.01 -4.92 -11.54
CA LEU A 28 -12.19 -5.69 -12.51
C LEU A 28 -10.81 -6.04 -11.96
N LEU A 29 -10.15 -5.08 -11.29
CA LEU A 29 -8.85 -5.32 -10.67
C LEU A 29 -8.98 -6.29 -9.50
N PHE A 30 -9.99 -6.11 -8.67
CA PHE A 30 -10.29 -7.05 -7.58
C PHE A 30 -10.48 -8.48 -8.09
N LEU A 31 -11.23 -8.66 -9.17
CA LEU A 31 -11.44 -9.97 -9.79
C LEU A 31 -10.11 -10.58 -10.23
N ILE A 32 -9.27 -9.84 -10.96
CA ILE A 32 -8.01 -10.38 -11.50
C ILE A 32 -7.00 -10.66 -10.38
N VAL A 33 -6.95 -9.82 -9.34
CA VAL A 33 -6.19 -10.08 -8.11
C VAL A 33 -6.67 -11.37 -7.46
N SER A 34 -7.99 -11.52 -7.26
CA SER A 34 -8.58 -12.72 -6.66
C SER A 34 -8.35 -13.97 -7.50
N LEU A 35 -8.40 -13.87 -8.82
CA LEU A 35 -8.15 -14.98 -9.74
C LEU A 35 -6.68 -15.40 -9.72
N SER A 36 -5.77 -14.43 -9.69
CA SER A 36 -4.33 -14.68 -9.59
C SER A 36 -3.94 -15.30 -8.25
N LEU A 37 -4.42 -14.74 -7.14
CA LEU A 37 -4.24 -15.29 -5.79
C LEU A 37 -4.88 -16.67 -5.65
N GLY A 38 -6.10 -16.85 -6.17
CA GLY A 38 -6.79 -18.13 -6.18
C GLY A 38 -6.04 -19.19 -6.99
N GLY A 39 -5.52 -18.83 -8.16
CA GLY A 39 -4.69 -19.70 -8.99
C GLY A 39 -3.40 -20.12 -8.27
N CYS A 40 -2.70 -19.16 -7.67
CA CYS A 40 -1.51 -19.38 -6.85
C CYS A 40 -1.81 -20.29 -5.64
N TYR A 41 -2.93 -20.06 -4.96
CA TYR A 41 -3.35 -20.84 -3.80
C TYR A 41 -3.73 -22.27 -4.18
N LEU A 42 -4.50 -22.46 -5.26
CA LEU A 42 -4.86 -23.79 -5.77
C LEU A 42 -3.62 -24.57 -6.23
N VAL A 43 -2.65 -23.91 -6.85
CA VAL A 43 -1.35 -24.48 -7.22
C VAL A 43 -0.56 -24.86 -5.97
N SER A 44 -0.51 -23.98 -4.96
CA SER A 44 0.16 -24.26 -3.70
C SER A 44 -0.46 -25.49 -3.01
N LEU A 45 -1.78 -25.54 -2.91
CA LEU A 45 -2.51 -26.66 -2.31
C LEU A 45 -2.27 -27.98 -3.07
N LYS A 46 -2.38 -27.96 -4.41
CA LYS A 46 -2.11 -29.15 -5.23
C LYS A 46 -0.68 -29.65 -5.08
N ASN A 47 0.30 -28.75 -4.99
CA ASN A 47 1.70 -29.14 -4.82
C ASN A 47 1.99 -29.75 -3.43
N VAL A 48 1.20 -29.42 -2.40
CA VAL A 48 1.31 -30.05 -1.06
C VAL A 48 0.82 -31.51 -1.12
N ASP A 49 -0.29 -31.78 -1.80
CA ASP A 49 -0.87 -33.13 -1.87
C ASP A 49 -0.25 -34.03 -2.96
N ARG A 50 0.16 -33.45 -4.10
CA ARG A 50 0.68 -34.22 -5.24
C ARG A 50 1.53 -33.34 -6.15
N LYS A 51 2.81 -33.65 -6.30
CA LYS A 51 3.64 -33.04 -7.34
C LYS A 51 2.96 -33.21 -8.70
N LEU A 52 2.64 -32.12 -9.37
CA LEU A 52 1.98 -32.16 -10.68
C LEU A 52 2.96 -32.76 -11.71
N VAL A 53 2.72 -34.02 -12.05
CA VAL A 53 3.43 -34.73 -13.12
C VAL A 53 2.60 -34.58 -14.39
N ILE A 54 3.06 -33.72 -15.30
CA ILE A 54 2.46 -33.55 -16.64
C ILE A 54 3.37 -34.29 -17.62
N GLY A 55 2.84 -35.30 -18.31
CA GLY A 55 3.58 -36.07 -19.32
C GLY A 55 4.76 -36.89 -18.79
N GLY A 56 4.72 -37.33 -17.53
CA GLY A 56 5.77 -38.16 -16.92
C GLY A 56 6.99 -37.39 -16.40
N ARG A 57 7.01 -36.05 -16.47
CA ARG A 57 8.03 -35.19 -15.83
C ARG A 57 7.42 -34.39 -14.69
N GLU A 58 8.11 -34.33 -13.54
CA GLU A 58 7.73 -33.48 -12.42
C GLU A 58 7.83 -32.01 -12.85
N VAL A 59 6.69 -31.31 -12.93
CA VAL A 59 6.70 -29.87 -13.22
C VAL A 59 7.02 -29.13 -11.94
N SER A 60 8.21 -28.51 -11.88
CA SER A 60 8.64 -27.73 -10.73
C SER A 60 7.63 -26.63 -10.40
N VAL A 61 7.38 -26.46 -9.10
CA VAL A 61 6.47 -25.46 -8.53
C VAL A 61 6.76 -24.06 -9.08
N GLY A 62 8.04 -23.72 -9.28
CA GLY A 62 8.45 -22.44 -9.87
C GLY A 62 7.92 -22.19 -11.29
N HIS A 63 7.83 -23.22 -12.12
CA HIS A 63 7.28 -23.08 -13.47
C HIS A 63 5.78 -22.85 -13.46
N GLN A 64 5.06 -23.42 -12.49
CA GLN A 64 3.61 -23.24 -12.35
C GLN A 64 3.28 -21.81 -11.93
N PHE A 65 4.01 -21.26 -10.96
CA PHE A 65 3.90 -19.85 -10.58
C PHE A 65 4.32 -18.91 -11.70
N LEU A 66 5.39 -19.24 -12.44
CA LEU A 66 5.81 -18.46 -13.60
C LEU A 66 4.71 -18.41 -14.68
N LEU A 67 4.07 -19.54 -14.98
CA LEU A 67 2.94 -19.61 -15.92
C LEU A 67 1.76 -18.74 -15.50
N ILE A 68 1.38 -18.81 -14.21
CA ILE A 68 0.33 -17.95 -13.64
C ILE A 68 0.74 -16.48 -13.75
N GLY A 69 1.98 -16.15 -13.40
CA GLY A 69 2.54 -14.82 -13.52
C GLY A 69 2.43 -14.28 -14.95
N ILE A 70 2.94 -15.02 -15.93
CA ILE A 70 2.92 -14.65 -17.36
C ILE A 70 1.49 -14.47 -17.89
N LEU A 71 0.54 -15.33 -17.48
CA LEU A 71 -0.87 -15.19 -17.86
C LEU A 71 -1.55 -14.00 -17.17
N SER A 72 -1.18 -13.72 -15.91
CA SER A 72 -1.79 -12.66 -15.12
C SER A 72 -1.33 -11.26 -15.54
N LEU A 73 -0.07 -11.09 -15.98
CA LEU A 73 0.48 -9.80 -16.39
C LEU A 73 -0.33 -9.08 -17.50
N PRO A 74 -0.69 -9.71 -18.63
CA PRO A 74 -1.50 -9.08 -19.66
C PRO A 74 -2.94 -8.82 -19.18
N LEU A 75 -3.49 -9.66 -18.31
CA LEU A 75 -4.80 -9.42 -17.68
C LEU A 75 -4.75 -8.17 -16.80
N PHE A 76 -3.73 -8.02 -15.97
CA PHE A 76 -3.52 -6.83 -15.13
C PHE A 76 -3.31 -5.57 -15.96
N TYR A 77 -2.59 -5.66 -17.07
CA TYR A 77 -2.43 -4.55 -18.00
C TYR A 77 -3.77 -4.11 -18.59
N TRP A 78 -4.58 -5.07 -19.07
CA TRP A 78 -5.92 -4.77 -19.60
C TRP A 78 -6.85 -4.18 -18.54
N ALA A 79 -6.76 -4.69 -17.30
CA ALA A 79 -7.52 -4.17 -16.16
C ALA A 79 -7.16 -2.73 -15.76
N GLY A 80 -6.12 -2.15 -16.36
CA GLY A 80 -5.65 -0.81 -16.02
C GLY A 80 -4.92 -0.75 -14.68
N ALA A 81 -4.26 -1.84 -14.25
CA ALA A 81 -3.52 -1.89 -12.99
C ALA A 81 -2.57 -0.70 -12.81
N GLY A 82 -1.84 -0.32 -13.85
CA GLY A 82 -0.92 0.82 -13.81
C GLY A 82 -1.60 2.17 -13.56
N SER A 83 -2.76 2.41 -14.18
CA SER A 83 -3.55 3.63 -13.97
C SER A 83 -4.05 3.71 -12.53
N VAL A 84 -4.59 2.59 -12.02
CA VAL A 84 -5.07 2.53 -10.64
C VAL A 84 -3.93 2.72 -9.65
N LEU A 85 -2.79 2.06 -9.84
CA LEU A 85 -1.61 2.28 -8.99
C LEU A 85 -1.14 3.73 -9.04
N PHE A 86 -1.08 4.34 -10.21
CA PHE A 86 -0.70 5.75 -10.37
C PHE A 86 -1.64 6.69 -9.60
N TRP A 87 -2.96 6.51 -9.76
CA TRP A 87 -3.96 7.33 -9.07
C TRP A 87 -3.96 7.10 -7.56
N VAL A 88 -3.81 5.86 -7.10
CA VAL A 88 -3.70 5.51 -5.67
C VAL A 88 -2.50 6.20 -5.05
N LEU A 89 -1.32 6.01 -5.63
CA LEU A 89 -0.07 6.55 -5.12
C LEU A 89 -0.10 8.08 -5.14
N GLY A 90 -0.58 8.67 -6.24
CA GLY A 90 -0.74 10.12 -6.38
C GLY A 90 -1.71 10.71 -5.36
N ALA A 91 -2.89 10.11 -5.19
CA ALA A 91 -3.87 10.55 -4.20
C ALA A 91 -3.36 10.39 -2.76
N THR A 92 -2.70 9.28 -2.46
CA THR A 92 -2.07 9.03 -1.15
C THR A 92 -1.05 10.12 -0.83
N PHE A 93 -0.13 10.35 -1.76
CA PHE A 93 0.93 11.33 -1.60
C PHE A 93 0.34 12.74 -1.42
N PHE A 94 -0.65 13.10 -2.23
CA PHE A 94 -1.30 14.40 -2.17
C PHE A 94 -2.00 14.63 -0.82
N VAL A 95 -2.77 13.65 -0.33
CA VAL A 95 -3.46 13.74 0.96
C VAL A 95 -2.47 13.82 2.12
N ILE A 96 -1.40 13.03 2.09
CA ILE A 96 -0.35 13.07 3.11
C ILE A 96 0.35 14.44 3.10
N CYS A 97 0.71 14.96 1.93
CA CYS A 97 1.35 16.27 1.80
C CYS A 97 0.46 17.41 2.30
N ILE A 98 -0.84 17.37 1.98
CA ILE A 98 -1.83 18.31 2.52
C ILE A 98 -1.85 18.21 4.04
N HIS A 99 -2.08 17.02 4.60
CA HIS A 99 -2.18 16.83 6.06
C HIS A 99 -0.89 17.28 6.77
N ALA A 100 0.28 16.95 6.23
CA ALA A 100 1.57 17.38 6.77
C ALA A 100 1.75 18.91 6.72
N THR A 101 1.28 19.57 5.65
CA THR A 101 1.35 21.03 5.53
C THR A 101 0.45 21.72 6.55
N PHE A 102 -0.80 21.25 6.70
CA PHE A 102 -1.74 21.81 7.70
C PHE A 102 -1.31 21.54 9.14
N TYR A 103 -0.85 20.33 9.47
CA TYR A 103 -0.32 20.02 10.81
C TYR A 103 0.94 20.83 11.16
N ASN A 104 1.77 21.14 10.15
CA ASN A 104 2.90 22.04 10.34
C ASN A 104 2.43 23.47 10.63
N ILE A 105 1.44 23.97 9.89
CA ILE A 105 0.87 25.30 10.16
C ILE A 105 0.25 25.36 11.56
N GLU A 106 -0.53 24.36 11.97
CA GLU A 106 -1.14 24.31 13.31
C GLU A 106 -0.09 24.20 14.42
N ASN A 107 1.02 23.49 14.20
CA ASN A 107 2.08 23.42 15.20
C ASN A 107 2.91 24.72 15.28
N VAL A 108 3.06 25.45 14.18
CA VAL A 108 3.74 26.75 14.14
C VAL A 108 2.85 27.85 14.72
N VAL A 109 1.54 27.79 14.47
CA VAL A 109 0.56 28.76 14.97
C VAL A 109 0.13 28.46 16.41
N GLY A 110 0.06 27.18 16.79
CA GLY A 110 -0.32 26.73 18.13
C GLY A 110 0.82 26.75 19.16
N SER A 111 2.06 27.03 18.74
CA SER A 111 3.19 27.27 19.65
C SER A 111 3.22 28.69 20.23
N ASP A 112 2.29 29.57 19.85
CA ASP A 112 2.20 30.93 20.36
C ASP A 112 1.28 31.06 21.61
N GLU A 113 0.72 29.95 22.11
CA GLU A 113 -0.04 29.91 23.38
C GLU A 113 0.79 29.32 24.53
N ASP A 114 1.97 29.87 24.79
CA ASP A 114 2.53 29.81 26.15
C ASP A 114 1.88 30.93 26.98
N PRO A 115 1.07 30.61 28.02
CA PRO A 115 0.37 31.62 28.80
C PRO A 115 1.35 32.50 29.59
N PHE A 116 1.30 33.82 29.34
CA PHE A 116 1.58 34.91 30.27
C PHE A 116 2.49 34.56 31.49
N GLU A 117 3.80 34.72 31.35
CA GLU A 117 4.66 35.07 32.49
C GLU A 117 4.94 36.58 32.46
N GLU A 118 4.28 37.32 33.35
CA GLU A 118 4.57 38.71 33.71
C GLU A 118 4.70 38.77 35.25
N PRO A 119 5.45 39.71 35.87
CA PRO A 119 6.84 40.11 35.68
C PRO A 119 7.66 39.91 36.99
N ALA A 120 8.94 39.54 36.92
CA ALA A 120 9.83 39.63 38.09
C ALA A 120 10.47 41.03 38.13
N ILE A 121 9.91 41.90 38.97
CA ILE A 121 10.54 43.13 39.46
C ILE A 121 11.96 42.80 39.93
N GLN A 122 12.98 43.46 39.37
CA GLN A 122 14.30 43.51 40.00
C GLN A 122 14.79 44.96 40.02
N GLU A 123 14.86 45.46 41.24
CA GLU A 123 15.27 46.82 41.59
C GLU A 123 16.77 47.05 41.40
N VAL A 124 17.12 48.22 40.85
CA VAL A 124 18.33 49.01 41.15
C VAL A 124 18.01 50.49 40.97
#